data_AF-A0AA86JCN6-F1
#
_entry.id   AF-A0AA86JCN6-F1
#
_cell.length_a   1.000
_cell.length_b   1.000
_cell.length_c   1.000
_cell.angle_alpha   90.00
_cell.angle_beta   90.00
_cell.angle_gamma   90.00
#
_symmetry.space_group_name_H-M   'P 1'
#
loop_
_entity.id
_entity.type
_entity.pdbx_description
1 polymer ?
#
loop_
_entity_poly.entity_id
_entity_poly.type
_entity_poly.pdbx_seq_one_letter_code
_entity_poly.pdbx_strand_id
1 'polypeptide(L)'
;MNARCPECEGILIPTFEDEILVNKCPLCGYIERNENVDSSSRKENSTRIKEIKEDIINNKDRFIVISYLRSIRESRGVSQKQIADIFGFTEQRYGNVERHYNAPSVVLIAEFGYLLNAPVNELYKAVKIKEDMYEDMKHLKIYKSELVPYDELYIAEKRLKEIEDKMTTNEYLEKKNSYDKLHETLVSTEEEIKSIKDKKSKKYLELKETYDTLKKELDEIEKPLTEMKDKEKKAKKEYDKLLNGTSTFLKQGEVVDNYYWEKYLKMRNITDFNYE
;
A
#
# COMPACT_ATOMS: atom_id res chain seq x y z
N MET A 1 18.55 28.10 9.44
CA MET A 1 18.30 27.89 10.88
C MET A 1 16.79 27.83 11.07
N ASN A 2 16.25 26.78 11.68
CA ASN A 2 14.79 26.67 11.86
C ASN A 2 14.33 27.68 12.91
N ALA A 3 13.22 28.38 12.65
CA ALA A 3 12.63 29.32 13.60
C ALA A 3 12.09 28.54 14.81
N ARG A 4 12.23 29.13 16.01
CA ARG A 4 11.66 28.58 17.24
C ARG A 4 10.27 29.15 17.48
N CYS A 5 9.40 28.33 18.04
CA CYS A 5 8.06 28.71 18.43
C CYS A 5 8.13 29.72 19.59
N PRO A 6 7.47 30.88 19.47
CA PRO A 6 7.47 31.90 20.52
C PRO A 6 6.68 31.49 21.77
N GLU A 7 5.80 30.49 21.67
CA GLU A 7 4.94 30.07 22.79
C GLU A 7 5.52 28.94 23.65
N CYS A 8 6.26 28.01 23.05
CA CYS A 8 6.77 26.82 23.76
C CYS A 8 8.21 26.46 23.42
N GLU A 9 8.93 27.33 22.71
CA GLU A 9 10.30 27.12 22.22
C GLU A 9 10.50 25.92 21.28
N GLY A 10 9.43 25.19 20.93
CA GLY A 10 9.45 24.09 19.97
C GLY A 10 9.91 24.51 18.58
N ILE A 11 10.27 23.56 17.72
CA ILE A 11 10.69 23.87 16.34
C ILE A 11 9.45 24.19 15.50
N LEU A 12 9.49 25.30 14.76
CA LEU A 12 8.50 25.59 13.73
C LEU A 12 8.81 24.78 12.48
N ILE A 13 7.82 24.01 12.03
CA ILE A 13 7.93 23.15 10.85
C ILE A 13 7.03 23.74 9.74
N PRO A 14 7.56 23.97 8.52
CA PRO A 14 6.74 24.35 7.39
C PRO A 14 5.72 23.25 7.08
N THR A 15 4.43 23.61 7.03
CA THR A 15 3.32 22.71 6.72
C THR A 15 2.27 23.44 5.87
N PHE A 16 1.32 22.70 5.30
CA PHE A 16 0.19 23.28 4.57
C PHE A 16 -1.07 23.20 5.43
N GLU A 17 -1.71 24.34 5.67
CA GLU A 17 -3.03 24.44 6.31
C GLU A 17 -3.93 25.27 5.39
N ASP A 18 -5.06 24.68 4.96
CA ASP A 18 -5.95 25.26 3.95
C ASP A 18 -5.20 25.81 2.72
N GLU A 19 -4.22 25.03 2.23
CA GLU A 19 -3.39 25.36 1.06
C GLU A 19 -2.40 26.53 1.26
N ILE A 20 -2.21 26.97 2.51
CA ILE A 20 -1.25 28.01 2.87
C ILE A 20 -0.04 27.36 3.53
N LEU A 21 1.16 27.62 2.98
CA LEU A 21 2.42 27.26 3.64
C LEU A 21 2.55 28.12 4.91
N VAL A 22 2.41 27.47 6.06
CA VAL A 22 2.52 28.06 7.39
C VAL A 22 3.62 27.35 8.17
N ASN A 23 4.21 28.06 9.13
CA ASN A 23 5.14 27.49 10.08
C ASN A 23 4.34 27.04 11.31
N LYS A 24 4.13 25.74 11.49
CA LYS A 24 3.34 25.21 12.61
C LYS A 24 4.24 24.57 13.66
N CYS A 25 4.00 24.89 14.92
CA CYS A 25 4.60 24.20 16.04
C CYS A 25 3.83 22.90 16.33
N PRO A 26 4.48 21.73 16.26
CA PRO A 26 3.81 20.46 16.54
C PRO A 26 3.50 20.26 18.03
N LEU A 27 4.14 21.01 18.94
CA LEU A 27 4.00 20.83 20.39
C LEU A 27 2.78 21.58 20.95
N CYS A 28 2.60 22.86 20.60
CA CYS A 28 1.50 23.67 21.12
C CYS A 28 0.47 24.07 20.06
N GLY A 29 0.73 23.78 18.78
CA GLY A 29 -0.18 24.14 17.68
C GLY A 29 -0.06 25.59 17.21
N TYR A 30 0.87 26.39 17.75
CA TYR A 30 1.12 27.76 17.27
C TYR A 30 1.40 27.78 15.77
N ILE A 31 0.84 28.77 15.07
CA ILE A 31 0.95 28.93 13.62
C ILE A 31 1.50 30.33 13.31
N GLU A 32 2.67 30.37 12.71
CA GLU A 32 3.24 31.58 12.11
C GLU A 32 2.90 31.60 10.62
N ARG A 33 2.11 32.60 10.21
CA ARG A 33 1.74 32.83 8.82
C ARG A 33 2.77 33.76 8.20
N ASN A 34 3.48 33.28 7.18
CA ASN A 34 4.38 34.14 6.41
C ASN A 34 3.54 35.12 5.56
N GLU A 35 3.48 36.39 5.98
CA GLU A 35 2.75 37.44 5.25
C GLU A 35 3.44 37.88 3.94
N ASN A 36 4.71 37.50 3.74
CA ASN A 36 5.56 37.94 2.62
C ASN A 36 5.68 36.96 1.43
N VAL A 37 4.80 35.95 1.30
CA VAL A 37 4.81 35.09 0.10
C VAL A 37 3.66 35.51 -0.82
N ASP A 38 4.03 36.02 -1.99
CA ASP A 38 3.18 36.66 -2.98
C ASP A 38 1.91 35.84 -3.29
N SER A 39 0.73 36.43 -3.05
CA SER A 39 -0.57 35.76 -3.09
C SER A 39 -0.98 35.22 -4.47
N SER A 40 -0.37 35.74 -5.53
CA SER A 40 -0.51 35.31 -6.93
C SER A 40 0.14 33.94 -7.17
N SER A 41 1.38 33.75 -6.72
CA SER A 41 2.13 32.49 -6.83
C SER A 41 1.48 31.32 -6.05
N ARG A 42 0.72 31.64 -4.98
CA ARG A 42 0.01 30.67 -4.14
C ARG A 42 -1.19 30.03 -4.84
N LYS A 43 -2.01 30.82 -5.53
CA LYS A 43 -3.18 30.32 -6.27
C LYS A 43 -2.76 29.45 -7.45
N GLU A 44 -1.74 29.87 -8.20
CA GLU A 44 -1.23 29.10 -9.34
C GLU A 44 -0.67 27.74 -8.92
N ASN A 45 0.09 27.67 -7.81
CA ASN A 45 0.65 26.40 -7.33
C ASN A 45 -0.41 25.45 -6.75
N SER A 46 -1.40 25.96 -6.00
CA SER A 46 -2.50 25.11 -5.49
C SER A 46 -3.36 24.56 -6.63
N THR A 47 -3.72 25.41 -7.59
CA THR A 47 -4.47 25.00 -8.79
C THR A 47 -3.69 23.96 -9.59
N ARG A 48 -2.39 24.18 -9.82
CA ARG A 48 -1.53 23.21 -10.52
C ARG A 48 -1.42 21.87 -9.80
N ILE A 49 -1.34 21.85 -8.47
CA ILE A 49 -1.31 20.58 -7.69
C ILE A 49 -2.65 19.84 -7.81
N LYS A 50 -3.78 20.56 -7.79
CA LYS A 50 -5.10 19.95 -7.99
C LYS A 50 -5.24 19.37 -9.38
N GLU A 51 -4.86 20.13 -10.41
CA GLU A 51 -4.83 19.67 -11.80
C GLU A 51 -3.97 18.42 -11.97
N ILE A 52 -2.75 18.41 -11.41
CA ILE A 52 -1.87 17.22 -11.44
C ILE A 52 -2.54 16.02 -10.76
N LYS A 53 -3.16 16.21 -9.58
CA LYS A 53 -3.84 15.13 -8.87
C LYS A 53 -5.03 14.60 -9.66
N GLU A 54 -5.85 15.48 -10.21
CA GLU A 54 -7.01 15.13 -11.03
C GLU A 54 -6.57 14.41 -12.30
N ASP A 55 -5.53 14.88 -12.98
CA ASP A 55 -4.95 14.23 -14.15
C ASP A 55 -4.45 12.82 -13.83
N ILE A 56 -3.76 12.64 -12.70
CA ILE A 56 -3.30 11.32 -12.26
C ILE A 56 -4.48 10.38 -12.01
N ILE A 57 -5.55 10.87 -11.36
CA ILE A 57 -6.74 10.07 -11.07
C ILE A 57 -7.48 9.72 -12.36
N ASN A 58 -7.68 10.70 -13.24
CA ASN A 58 -8.44 10.56 -14.49
C ASN A 58 -7.73 9.64 -15.48
N ASN A 59 -6.41 9.80 -15.62
CA ASN A 59 -5.58 8.95 -16.50
C ASN A 59 -5.16 7.64 -15.84
N LYS A 60 -5.45 7.48 -14.54
CA LYS A 60 -5.01 6.35 -13.71
C LYS A 60 -3.49 6.15 -13.75
N ASP A 61 -2.75 7.24 -13.95
CA ASP A 61 -1.30 7.24 -13.86
C ASP A 61 -0.85 6.75 -12.48
N ARG A 62 0.34 6.18 -12.42
CA ARG A 62 0.95 5.66 -11.20
C ARG A 62 2.27 6.34 -10.94
N PHE A 63 2.66 6.42 -9.68
CA PHE A 63 4.04 6.71 -9.31
C PHE A 63 4.76 5.40 -9.02
N ILE A 64 5.99 5.31 -9.50
CA ILE A 64 6.95 4.30 -9.07
C ILE A 64 8.18 4.99 -8.50
N VAL A 65 8.96 4.26 -7.71
CA VAL A 65 10.22 4.73 -7.14
C VAL A 65 11.38 3.97 -7.77
N ILE A 66 12.24 4.70 -8.46
CA ILE A 66 13.49 4.16 -9.00
C ILE A 66 14.58 4.34 -7.96
N SER A 67 15.19 3.23 -7.55
CA SER A 67 16.31 3.24 -6.61
C SER A 67 17.64 3.24 -7.36
N TYR A 68 18.48 4.21 -7.04
CA TYR A 68 19.85 4.34 -7.51
C TYR A 68 20.88 3.95 -6.44
N LEU A 69 20.42 3.49 -5.26
CA LEU A 69 21.27 3.20 -4.09
C LEU A 69 22.49 2.34 -4.46
N ARG A 70 22.26 1.26 -5.21
CA ARG A 70 23.32 0.35 -5.66
C ARG A 70 24.31 1.05 -6.59
N SER A 71 23.82 1.72 -7.62
CA SER A 71 24.68 2.41 -8.61
C SER A 71 25.53 3.51 -7.97
N ILE A 72 24.97 4.27 -7.04
CA ILE A 72 25.68 5.31 -6.30
C ILE A 72 26.71 4.67 -5.36
N ARG A 73 26.35 3.61 -4.63
CA ARG A 73 27.34 2.90 -3.79
C ARG A 73 28.52 2.38 -4.63
N GLU A 74 28.24 1.72 -5.75
CA GLU A 74 29.26 1.15 -6.63
C GLU A 74 30.14 2.25 -7.24
N SER A 75 29.58 3.40 -7.64
CA SER A 75 30.35 4.53 -8.18
C SER A 75 31.28 5.17 -7.14
N ARG A 76 30.95 5.06 -5.85
CA ARG A 76 31.81 5.47 -4.72
C ARG A 76 32.84 4.41 -4.33
N GLY A 77 32.88 3.26 -5.00
CA GLY A 77 33.82 2.19 -4.73
C GLY A 77 33.59 1.50 -3.38
N VAL A 78 32.37 1.57 -2.84
CA VAL A 78 32.04 0.98 -1.54
C VAL A 78 31.39 -0.38 -1.73
N SER A 79 31.87 -1.41 -1.04
CA SER A 79 31.28 -2.75 -1.07
C SER A 79 30.05 -2.87 -0.17
N GLN A 80 29.19 -3.85 -0.45
CA GLN A 80 28.06 -4.19 0.41
C GLN A 80 28.50 -4.51 1.85
N LYS A 81 29.60 -5.25 1.99
CA LYS A 81 30.21 -5.57 3.29
C LYS A 81 30.60 -4.32 4.07
N GLN A 82 31.26 -3.35 3.45
CA GLN A 82 31.66 -2.11 4.13
C GLN A 82 30.48 -1.30 4.64
N ILE A 83 29.41 -1.16 3.84
CA ILE A 83 28.19 -0.50 4.32
C ILE A 83 27.57 -1.30 5.47
N ALA A 84 27.47 -2.63 5.31
CA ALA A 84 26.90 -3.48 6.35
C ALA A 84 27.67 -3.36 7.67
N ASP A 85 29.00 -3.36 7.64
CA ASP A 85 29.87 -3.21 8.81
C ASP A 85 29.63 -1.86 9.52
N ILE A 86 29.45 -0.77 8.77
CA ILE A 86 29.16 0.57 9.33
C ILE A 86 27.82 0.60 10.07
N PHE A 87 26.80 -0.05 9.51
CA PHE A 87 25.45 -0.09 10.09
C PHE A 87 25.24 -1.23 11.10
N GLY A 88 26.25 -2.07 11.36
CA GLY A 88 26.11 -3.26 12.19
C GLY A 88 25.14 -4.29 11.58
N PHE A 89 25.03 -4.34 10.26
CA PHE A 89 24.23 -5.31 9.52
C PHE A 89 25.08 -6.50 9.09
N THR A 90 24.42 -7.62 8.77
CA THR A 90 25.05 -8.65 7.94
C THR A 90 25.10 -8.18 6.48
N GLU A 91 26.11 -8.61 5.73
CA GLU A 91 26.21 -8.31 4.29
C GLU A 91 24.94 -8.74 3.53
N GLN A 92 24.37 -9.90 3.88
CA GLN A 92 23.11 -10.37 3.34
C GLN A 92 21.94 -9.42 3.62
N ARG A 93 21.86 -8.85 4.84
CA ARG A 93 20.81 -7.89 5.20
C ARG A 93 20.92 -6.63 4.36
N TYR A 94 22.13 -6.10 4.16
CA TYR A 94 22.32 -4.95 3.28
C TYR A 94 22.00 -5.28 1.82
N GLY A 95 22.41 -6.47 1.34
CA GLY A 95 22.02 -6.94 0.02
C GLY A 95 20.50 -7.04 -0.18
N ASN A 96 19.73 -7.35 0.88
CA ASN A 96 18.27 -7.34 0.82
C ASN A 96 17.69 -5.91 0.74
N VAL A 97 18.38 -4.92 1.31
CA VAL A 97 18.00 -3.50 1.21
C VAL A 97 18.16 -3.02 -0.22
N GLU A 98 19.30 -3.29 -0.87
CA GLU A 98 19.50 -2.90 -2.28
C GLU A 98 18.54 -3.60 -3.24
N ARG A 99 18.09 -4.82 -2.89
CA ARG A 99 17.10 -5.57 -3.66
C ARG A 99 15.66 -5.18 -3.35
N HIS A 100 15.44 -4.24 -2.43
CA HIS A 100 14.11 -3.78 -1.97
C HIS A 100 13.19 -4.93 -1.56
N TYR A 101 13.73 -5.95 -0.89
CA TYR A 101 12.87 -7.00 -0.31
C TYR A 101 11.97 -6.43 0.78
N ASN A 102 12.50 -5.44 1.50
CA ASN A 102 11.73 -4.57 2.40
C ASN A 102 12.19 -3.13 2.12
N ALA A 103 11.25 -2.22 1.88
CA ALA A 103 11.54 -0.79 1.82
C ALA A 103 12.32 -0.37 3.08
N PRO A 104 13.49 0.28 2.93
CA PRO A 104 14.18 0.86 4.07
C PRO A 104 13.33 2.00 4.66
N SER A 105 13.42 2.18 5.98
CA SER A 105 12.77 3.31 6.64
C SER A 105 13.36 4.64 6.15
N VAL A 106 12.60 5.73 6.26
CA VAL A 106 13.07 7.08 5.90
C VAL A 106 14.36 7.44 6.66
N VAL A 107 14.48 7.02 7.92
CA VAL A 107 15.70 7.21 8.73
C VAL A 107 16.88 6.50 8.08
N LEU A 108 16.74 5.22 7.74
CA LEU A 108 17.81 4.45 7.12
C LEU A 108 18.21 5.00 5.74
N ILE A 109 17.23 5.49 4.96
CA ILE A 109 17.49 6.16 3.68
C ILE A 109 18.32 7.44 3.90
N ALA A 110 17.97 8.25 4.91
CA ALA A 110 18.72 9.46 5.23
C ALA A 110 20.15 9.14 5.68
N GLU A 111 20.34 8.07 6.46
CA GLU A 111 21.66 7.60 6.87
C GLU A 111 22.50 7.13 5.67
N PHE A 112 21.90 6.43 4.69
CA PHE A 112 22.59 6.10 3.44
C PHE A 112 22.98 7.36 2.68
N GLY A 113 22.10 8.36 2.62
CA GLY A 113 22.39 9.64 1.97
C GLY A 113 23.58 10.35 2.60
N TYR A 114 23.64 10.37 3.93
CA TYR A 114 24.78 10.91 4.68
C TYR A 114 26.07 10.14 4.36
N LEU A 115 26.05 8.80 4.46
CA LEU A 115 27.23 7.98 4.28
C LEU A 115 27.78 8.01 2.84
N LEU A 116 26.88 7.99 1.86
CA LEU A 116 27.22 8.00 0.44
C LEU A 116 27.44 9.42 -0.11
N ASN A 117 27.27 10.44 0.74
CA ASN A 117 27.31 11.85 0.39
C ASN A 117 26.44 12.15 -0.85
N ALA A 118 25.18 11.73 -0.76
CA ALA A 118 24.17 11.87 -1.80
C ALA A 118 22.84 12.32 -1.16
N PRO A 119 22.14 13.31 -1.73
CA PRO A 119 20.82 13.68 -1.24
C PRO A 119 19.81 12.55 -1.50
N VAL A 120 18.76 12.47 -0.68
CA VAL A 120 17.78 11.36 -0.71
C VAL A 120 17.09 11.23 -2.07
N ASN A 121 16.82 12.35 -2.75
CA ASN A 121 16.21 12.37 -4.08
C ASN A 121 17.13 11.87 -5.20
N GLU A 122 18.45 11.78 -4.96
CA GLU A 122 19.37 11.08 -5.86
C GLU A 122 19.41 9.58 -5.59
N LEU A 123 19.20 9.14 -4.34
CA LEU A 123 19.12 7.72 -4.00
C LEU A 123 17.81 7.08 -4.46
N TYR A 124 16.70 7.81 -4.37
CA TYR A 124 15.36 7.35 -4.73
C TYR A 124 14.62 8.44 -5.49
N LYS A 125 14.22 8.13 -6.72
CA LYS A 125 13.51 9.06 -7.59
C LYS A 125 12.09 8.56 -7.84
N ALA A 126 11.10 9.31 -7.40
CA ALA A 126 9.72 9.04 -7.76
C ALA A 126 9.49 9.49 -9.22
N VAL A 127 8.82 8.66 -10.02
CA VAL A 127 8.46 9.03 -11.39
C VAL A 127 7.04 8.61 -11.72
N LYS A 128 6.33 9.51 -12.42
CA LYS A 128 5.01 9.27 -12.95
C LYS A 128 5.09 8.40 -14.20
N ILE A 129 4.29 7.36 -14.26
CA ILE A 129 4.14 6.45 -15.40
C ILE A 129 2.66 6.32 -15.75
N LYS A 130 2.38 5.99 -17.01
CA LYS A 130 1.03 5.69 -17.48
C LYS A 130 0.54 4.34 -16.95
N GLU A 131 -0.77 4.16 -16.88
CA GLU A 131 -1.42 2.92 -16.43
C GLU A 131 -0.98 1.71 -17.27
N ASP A 132 -0.91 1.84 -18.59
CA ASP A 132 -0.51 0.77 -19.51
C ASP A 132 0.92 0.29 -19.27
N MET A 133 1.85 1.22 -19.03
CA MET A 133 3.22 0.89 -18.62
C MET A 133 3.25 0.16 -17.29
N TYR A 134 2.46 0.62 -16.32
CA TYR A 134 2.39 -0.02 -15.00
C TYR A 134 1.90 -1.47 -15.10
N GLU A 135 0.80 -1.70 -15.82
CA GLU A 135 0.22 -3.04 -16.01
C GLU A 135 1.16 -3.99 -16.76
N ASP A 136 1.94 -3.47 -17.72
CA ASP A 136 2.99 -4.23 -18.38
C ASP A 136 4.11 -4.64 -17.40
N MET A 137 4.63 -3.68 -16.62
CA MET A 137 5.72 -3.89 -15.67
C MET A 137 5.35 -4.83 -14.52
N LYS A 138 4.09 -4.79 -14.07
CA LYS A 138 3.57 -5.60 -12.97
C LYS A 138 3.76 -7.10 -13.18
N HIS A 139 3.73 -7.53 -14.44
CA HIS A 139 3.82 -8.93 -14.83
C HIS A 139 5.20 -9.31 -15.35
N LEU A 140 6.24 -8.53 -15.04
CA LEU A 140 7.62 -8.86 -15.36
C LEU A 140 8.34 -9.47 -14.15
N LYS A 141 9.25 -10.40 -14.44
CA LYS A 141 10.23 -10.92 -13.50
C LYS A 141 11.65 -10.81 -14.03
N ILE A 142 12.57 -10.71 -13.09
CA ILE A 142 14.00 -10.77 -13.23
C ILE A 142 14.41 -12.25 -13.20
N TYR A 143 14.94 -12.75 -14.30
CA TYR A 143 15.49 -14.10 -14.41
C TYR A 143 16.87 -14.04 -15.06
N LYS A 144 17.92 -14.47 -14.33
CA LYS A 144 19.31 -14.41 -14.80
C LYS A 144 19.69 -13.03 -15.37
N SER A 145 19.33 -11.97 -14.64
CA SER A 145 19.53 -10.57 -15.02
C SER A 145 18.72 -10.09 -16.23
N GLU A 146 17.84 -10.91 -16.81
CA GLU A 146 16.91 -10.55 -17.89
C GLU A 146 15.52 -10.23 -17.37
N LEU A 147 14.78 -9.39 -18.10
CA LEU A 147 13.36 -9.14 -17.87
C LEU A 147 12.55 -10.09 -18.74
N VAL A 148 11.70 -10.89 -18.11
CA VAL A 148 10.85 -11.86 -18.80
C VAL A 148 9.43 -11.82 -18.23
N PRO A 149 8.41 -12.26 -18.98
CA PRO A 149 7.05 -12.39 -18.48
C PRO A 149 6.96 -13.29 -17.23
N TYR A 150 6.04 -12.95 -16.34
CA TYR A 150 5.72 -13.66 -15.12
C TYR A 150 4.29 -14.20 -15.15
N ASP A 151 4.06 -15.16 -16.05
CA ASP A 151 2.72 -15.74 -16.30
C ASP A 151 2.04 -16.26 -15.04
N GLU A 152 2.80 -16.85 -14.11
CA GLU A 152 2.28 -17.33 -12.81
C GLU A 152 1.65 -16.19 -11.99
N LEU A 153 2.29 -15.02 -11.95
CA LEU A 153 1.77 -13.85 -11.24
C LEU A 153 0.52 -13.32 -11.92
N TYR A 154 0.51 -13.25 -13.25
CA TYR A 154 -0.65 -12.85 -14.04
C TYR A 154 -1.86 -13.77 -13.81
N ILE A 155 -1.63 -15.10 -13.82
CA ILE A 155 -2.68 -16.10 -13.57
C ILE A 155 -3.21 -15.97 -12.14
N ALA A 156 -2.32 -15.79 -11.15
CA ALA A 156 -2.71 -15.63 -9.75
C ALA A 156 -3.55 -14.35 -9.54
N GLU A 157 -3.15 -13.24 -10.14
CA GLU A 157 -3.91 -11.99 -10.09
C GLU A 157 -5.31 -12.16 -10.71
N LYS A 158 -5.36 -12.71 -11.92
CA LYS A 158 -6.63 -12.93 -12.63
C LYS A 158 -7.58 -13.78 -11.78
N ARG A 159 -7.07 -14.85 -11.18
CA ARG A 159 -7.84 -15.73 -10.29
C ARG A 159 -8.34 -15.01 -9.04
N LEU A 160 -7.52 -14.17 -8.43
CA LEU A 160 -7.92 -13.36 -7.27
C LEU A 160 -9.06 -12.42 -7.65
N LYS A 161 -8.90 -11.69 -8.76
CA LYS A 161 -9.91 -10.77 -9.28
C LYS A 161 -11.24 -11.47 -9.59
N GLU A 162 -11.20 -12.63 -10.24
CA GLU A 162 -12.40 -13.44 -10.50
C GLU A 162 -13.15 -13.87 -9.23
N ILE A 163 -12.44 -14.05 -8.10
CA ILE A 163 -13.05 -14.36 -6.80
C ILE A 163 -13.64 -13.09 -6.18
N GLU A 164 -12.91 -11.99 -6.20
CA GLU A 164 -13.37 -10.69 -5.70
C GLU A 164 -14.62 -10.20 -6.46
N ASP A 165 -14.66 -10.37 -7.78
CA ASP A 165 -15.83 -10.05 -8.62
C ASP A 165 -17.06 -10.88 -8.23
N LYS A 166 -16.87 -12.17 -7.91
CA LYS A 166 -17.97 -13.02 -7.40
C LYS A 166 -18.46 -12.58 -6.03
N MET A 167 -17.59 -12.04 -5.19
CA MET A 167 -17.93 -11.51 -3.87
C MET A 167 -18.57 -10.12 -3.93
N THR A 168 -18.46 -9.41 -5.04
CA THR A 168 -19.16 -8.13 -5.26
C THR A 168 -20.47 -8.30 -6.03
N THR A 169 -20.78 -9.53 -6.47
CA THR A 169 -22.04 -9.84 -7.15
C THR A 169 -23.24 -9.68 -6.20
N ASN A 170 -24.36 -9.15 -6.72
CA ASN A 170 -25.60 -8.94 -5.96
C ASN A 170 -26.04 -10.20 -5.20
N GLU A 171 -25.92 -11.38 -5.79
CA GLU A 171 -26.28 -12.65 -5.15
C GLU A 171 -25.50 -12.91 -3.84
N TYR A 172 -24.19 -12.65 -3.82
CA TYR A 172 -23.40 -12.81 -2.60
C TYR A 172 -23.76 -11.77 -1.55
N LEU A 173 -23.96 -10.52 -1.98
CA LEU A 173 -24.35 -9.43 -1.08
C LEU A 173 -25.72 -9.69 -0.47
N GLU A 174 -26.68 -10.21 -1.24
CA GLU A 174 -27.99 -10.62 -0.75
C GLU A 174 -27.88 -11.76 0.27
N LYS A 175 -27.09 -12.80 -0.03
CA LYS A 175 -26.83 -13.90 0.91
C LYS A 175 -26.18 -13.42 2.20
N LYS A 176 -25.20 -12.51 2.10
CA LYS A 176 -24.54 -11.90 3.26
C LYS A 176 -25.53 -11.06 4.09
N ASN A 177 -26.34 -10.23 3.44
CA ASN A 177 -27.36 -9.43 4.13
C ASN A 177 -28.41 -10.33 4.80
N SER A 178 -28.79 -11.44 4.17
CA SER A 178 -29.69 -12.44 4.76
C SER A 178 -29.07 -13.09 5.98
N TYR A 179 -27.80 -13.49 5.89
CA TYR A 179 -27.03 -14.03 7.01
C TYR A 179 -26.99 -13.03 8.17
N ASP A 180 -26.63 -11.76 7.92
CA ASP A 180 -26.51 -10.74 8.97
C ASP A 180 -27.84 -10.52 9.70
N LYS A 181 -28.97 -10.47 8.97
CA LYS A 181 -30.33 -10.35 9.55
C LYS A 181 -30.74 -11.58 10.37
N LEU A 182 -30.48 -12.78 9.86
CA LEU A 182 -30.78 -14.02 10.56
C LEU A 182 -29.93 -14.14 11.84
N HIS A 183 -28.66 -13.76 11.77
CA HIS A 183 -27.75 -13.75 12.91
C HIS A 183 -28.25 -12.81 14.01
N GLU A 184 -28.65 -11.58 13.67
CA GLU A 184 -29.22 -10.62 14.61
C GLU A 184 -30.49 -11.16 15.28
N THR A 185 -31.38 -11.78 14.49
CA THR A 185 -32.62 -12.40 14.99
C THR A 185 -32.31 -13.57 15.93
N LEU A 186 -31.33 -14.41 15.59
CA LEU A 186 -30.90 -15.54 16.39
C LEU A 186 -30.29 -15.10 17.73
N VAL A 187 -29.46 -14.06 17.72
CA VAL A 187 -28.88 -13.46 18.94
C VAL A 187 -29.99 -12.91 19.84
N SER A 188 -30.94 -12.16 19.29
CA SER A 188 -32.09 -11.64 20.05
C SER A 188 -32.94 -12.77 20.65
N THR A 189 -33.20 -13.83 19.88
CA THR A 189 -33.93 -15.02 20.35
C THR A 189 -33.19 -15.72 21.48
N GLU A 190 -31.86 -15.83 21.38
CA GLU A 190 -31.02 -16.43 22.43
C GLU A 190 -31.08 -15.63 23.74
N GLU A 191 -31.08 -14.30 23.66
CA GLU A 191 -31.24 -13.41 24.81
C GLU A 191 -32.62 -13.55 25.47
N GLU A 192 -33.68 -13.64 24.65
CA GLU A 192 -35.03 -13.90 25.16
C GLU A 192 -35.12 -15.24 25.90
N ILE A 193 -34.55 -16.31 25.33
CA ILE A 193 -34.48 -17.62 25.97
C ILE A 193 -33.76 -17.53 27.32
N LYS A 194 -32.63 -16.80 27.40
CA LYS A 194 -31.86 -16.61 28.65
C LYS A 194 -32.66 -15.88 29.73
N SER A 195 -33.58 -15.00 29.34
CA SER A 195 -34.43 -14.25 30.28
C SER A 195 -35.52 -15.11 30.97
N ILE A 196 -35.86 -16.27 30.40
CA ILE A 196 -36.93 -17.13 30.90
C ILE A 196 -36.43 -18.05 32.01
N LYS A 197 -37.01 -17.90 33.21
CA LYS A 197 -36.67 -18.71 34.40
C LYS A 197 -37.19 -20.15 34.33
N ASP A 198 -38.40 -20.35 33.80
CA ASP A 198 -39.03 -21.67 33.69
C ASP A 198 -38.78 -22.31 32.31
N LYS A 199 -37.85 -23.25 32.29
CA LYS A 199 -37.46 -24.01 31.08
C LYS A 199 -38.49 -25.02 30.61
N LYS A 200 -39.59 -25.23 31.34
CA LYS A 200 -40.72 -26.07 30.91
C LYS A 200 -41.91 -25.23 30.45
N SER A 201 -41.84 -23.91 30.56
CA SER A 201 -42.90 -23.03 30.08
C SER A 201 -43.09 -23.21 28.56
N LYS A 202 -44.34 -23.12 28.12
CA LYS A 202 -44.70 -23.19 26.69
C LYS A 202 -43.90 -22.18 25.86
N LYS A 203 -43.75 -20.95 26.37
CA LYS A 203 -42.97 -19.88 25.74
C LYS A 203 -41.49 -20.27 25.54
N TYR A 204 -40.86 -20.91 26.52
CA TYR A 204 -39.48 -21.37 26.40
C TYR A 204 -39.33 -22.42 25.29
N LEU A 205 -40.24 -23.39 25.24
CA LEU A 205 -40.21 -24.47 24.25
C LEU A 205 -40.38 -23.91 22.82
N GLU A 206 -41.33 -23.00 22.61
CA GLU A 206 -41.56 -22.34 21.31
C GLU A 206 -40.35 -21.51 20.83
N LEU A 207 -39.75 -20.71 21.72
CA LEU A 207 -38.55 -19.93 21.38
C LEU A 207 -37.36 -20.85 21.07
N LYS A 208 -37.23 -21.96 21.79
CA LYS A 208 -36.14 -22.92 21.56
C LYS A 208 -36.27 -23.62 20.20
N GLU A 209 -37.48 -24.03 19.82
CA GLU A 209 -37.73 -24.59 18.47
C GLU A 209 -37.44 -23.56 17.37
N THR A 210 -37.80 -22.29 17.60
CA THR A 210 -37.51 -21.18 16.69
C THR A 210 -36.00 -20.96 16.56
N TYR A 211 -35.27 -20.93 17.68
CA TYR A 211 -33.81 -20.83 17.69
C TYR A 211 -33.14 -21.98 16.93
N ASP A 212 -33.57 -23.23 17.17
CA ASP A 212 -33.01 -24.40 16.50
C ASP A 212 -33.27 -24.37 14.98
N THR A 213 -34.38 -23.79 14.54
CA THR A 213 -34.71 -23.61 13.12
C THR A 213 -33.85 -22.52 12.49
N LEU A 214 -33.80 -21.33 13.10
CA LEU A 214 -32.97 -20.20 12.64
C LEU A 214 -31.49 -20.60 12.57
N LYS A 215 -31.01 -21.40 13.52
CA LYS A 215 -29.63 -21.88 13.55
C LYS A 215 -29.30 -22.75 12.33
N LYS A 216 -30.20 -23.67 11.95
CA LYS A 216 -30.01 -24.51 10.77
C LYS A 216 -29.98 -23.68 9.48
N GLU A 217 -30.90 -22.72 9.34
CA GLU A 217 -30.92 -21.81 8.19
C GLU A 217 -29.64 -20.95 8.12
N LEU A 218 -29.17 -20.48 9.28
CA LEU A 218 -27.91 -19.73 9.38
C LEU A 218 -26.73 -20.59 8.91
N ASP A 219 -26.60 -21.82 9.42
CA ASP A 219 -25.53 -22.76 9.08
C ASP A 219 -25.50 -23.07 7.56
N GLU A 220 -26.66 -23.18 6.92
CA GLU A 220 -26.79 -23.40 5.47
C GLU A 220 -26.27 -22.22 4.63
N ILE A 221 -26.43 -20.98 5.11
CA ILE A 221 -25.93 -19.77 4.44
C ILE A 221 -24.46 -19.50 4.81
N GLU A 222 -24.05 -19.77 6.05
CA GLU A 222 -22.71 -19.51 6.54
C GLU A 222 -21.65 -20.31 5.79
N LYS A 223 -21.95 -21.59 5.51
CA LYS A 223 -21.03 -22.50 4.84
C LYS A 223 -20.52 -21.97 3.48
N PRO A 224 -21.38 -21.63 2.49
CA PRO A 224 -20.90 -21.12 1.21
C PRO A 224 -20.19 -19.76 1.33
N LEU A 225 -20.62 -18.89 2.26
CA LEU A 225 -19.96 -17.60 2.50
C LEU A 225 -18.52 -17.83 3.02
N THR A 226 -18.35 -18.76 3.96
CA THR A 226 -17.05 -19.11 4.53
C THR A 226 -16.14 -19.78 3.51
N GLU A 227 -16.66 -20.72 2.71
CA GLU A 227 -15.90 -21.36 1.63
C GLU A 227 -15.37 -20.35 0.61
N MET A 228 -16.13 -19.31 0.28
CA MET A 228 -15.65 -18.26 -0.64
C MET A 228 -14.60 -17.36 -0.01
N LYS A 229 -14.77 -16.93 1.25
CA LYS A 229 -13.74 -16.19 1.98
C LYS A 229 -12.43 -16.98 2.11
N ASP A 230 -12.52 -18.29 2.32
CA ASP A 230 -11.35 -19.16 2.37
C ASP A 230 -10.65 -19.28 1.00
N LYS A 231 -11.42 -19.33 -0.10
CA LYS A 231 -10.87 -19.30 -1.46
C LYS A 231 -10.15 -17.98 -1.75
N GLU A 232 -10.78 -16.85 -1.42
CA GLU A 232 -10.19 -15.52 -1.53
C GLU A 232 -8.88 -15.43 -0.74
N LYS A 233 -8.89 -15.84 0.54
CA LYS A 233 -7.70 -15.83 1.39
C LYS A 233 -6.57 -16.69 0.83
N LYS A 234 -6.88 -17.87 0.27
CA LYS A 234 -5.88 -18.74 -0.36
C LYS A 234 -5.31 -18.11 -1.63
N ALA A 235 -6.16 -17.57 -2.50
CA ALA A 235 -5.74 -16.91 -3.74
C ALA A 235 -4.88 -15.66 -3.44
N LYS A 236 -5.30 -14.84 -2.47
CA LYS A 236 -4.53 -13.68 -2.02
C LYS A 236 -3.17 -14.07 -1.48
N LYS A 237 -3.09 -15.11 -0.64
CA LYS A 237 -1.82 -15.61 -0.12
C LYS A 237 -0.89 -16.11 -1.23
N GLU A 238 -1.44 -16.75 -2.26
CA GLU A 238 -0.69 -17.20 -3.44
C GLU A 238 -0.14 -16.00 -4.24
N TYR A 239 -1.00 -15.03 -4.54
CA TYR A 239 -0.63 -13.78 -5.20
C TYR A 239 0.46 -13.02 -4.42
N ASP A 240 0.24 -12.77 -3.13
CA ASP A 240 1.19 -12.05 -2.26
C ASP A 240 2.54 -12.76 -2.19
N LYS A 241 2.56 -14.10 -2.20
CA LYS A 241 3.80 -14.88 -2.22
C LYS A 241 4.57 -14.68 -3.53
N LEU A 242 3.89 -14.61 -4.66
CA LEU A 242 4.51 -14.38 -5.96
C LEU A 242 4.97 -12.93 -6.11
N LEU A 243 4.14 -11.96 -5.70
CA LEU A 243 4.40 -10.52 -5.75
C LEU A 243 5.60 -10.10 -4.88
N ASN A 244 5.66 -10.62 -3.66
CA ASN A 244 6.76 -10.38 -2.74
C ASN A 244 7.98 -11.29 -3.03
N GLY A 245 7.94 -12.03 -4.14
CA GLY A 245 9.04 -12.84 -4.62
C GLY A 245 10.29 -12.01 -4.95
N THR A 246 11.46 -12.62 -4.77
CA THR A 246 12.74 -11.96 -5.04
C THR A 246 12.99 -11.69 -6.53
N SER A 247 12.19 -12.29 -7.40
CA SER A 247 12.28 -12.16 -8.85
C SER A 247 11.34 -11.11 -9.46
N THR A 248 10.37 -10.52 -8.75
CA THR A 248 9.48 -9.52 -9.37
C THR A 248 10.23 -8.29 -9.87
N PHE A 249 9.80 -7.72 -10.99
CA PHE A 249 10.37 -6.48 -11.50
C PHE A 249 9.99 -5.28 -10.63
N LEU A 250 8.70 -5.09 -10.37
CA LEU A 250 8.20 -4.11 -9.40
C LEU A 250 8.22 -4.71 -7.99
N LYS A 251 9.18 -4.30 -7.18
CA LYS A 251 9.30 -4.66 -5.76
C LYS A 251 8.25 -3.92 -4.97
N GLN A 252 7.54 -4.65 -4.11
CA GLN A 252 6.44 -4.12 -3.29
C GLN A 252 5.35 -3.41 -4.12
N GLY A 253 5.26 -3.72 -5.43
CA GLY A 253 4.31 -3.12 -6.36
C GLY A 253 4.69 -1.75 -6.91
N GLU A 254 5.77 -1.11 -6.45
CA GLU A 254 6.08 0.28 -6.81
C GLU A 254 7.58 0.63 -6.90
N VAL A 255 8.50 -0.20 -6.39
CA VAL A 255 9.94 0.09 -6.37
C VAL A 255 10.69 -0.71 -7.42
N VAL A 256 11.63 -0.08 -8.12
CA VAL A 256 12.48 -0.73 -9.13
C VAL A 256 13.93 -0.28 -8.96
N ASP A 257 14.88 -1.21 -9.12
CA ASP A 257 16.31 -0.87 -9.19
C ASP A 257 16.64 -0.23 -10.54
N ASN A 258 17.48 0.82 -10.54
CA ASN A 258 17.75 1.61 -11.73
C ASN A 258 18.29 0.79 -12.91
N TYR A 259 19.05 -0.28 -12.64
CA TYR A 259 19.56 -1.17 -13.69
C TYR A 259 18.42 -1.83 -14.47
N TYR A 260 17.41 -2.34 -13.75
CA TYR A 260 16.28 -2.99 -14.39
C TYR A 260 15.32 -1.96 -15.01
N TRP A 261 15.18 -0.79 -14.42
CA TRP A 261 14.43 0.32 -15.03
C TRP A 261 14.99 0.70 -16.41
N GLU A 262 16.30 0.92 -16.52
CA GLU A 262 16.93 1.22 -17.81
C GLU A 262 16.78 0.08 -18.81
N LYS A 263 16.83 -1.17 -18.32
CA LYS A 263 16.61 -2.35 -19.15
C LYS A 263 15.19 -2.41 -19.70
N TYR A 264 14.19 -2.09 -18.88
CA TYR A 264 12.79 -2.00 -19.29
C TYR A 264 12.58 -0.92 -20.37
N LEU A 265 13.12 0.28 -20.17
CA LEU A 265 13.03 1.36 -21.15
C LEU A 265 13.63 0.94 -22.50
N LYS A 266 14.80 0.28 -22.48
CA LYS A 266 15.43 -0.28 -23.70
C LYS A 266 14.56 -1.36 -24.35
N MET A 267 14.00 -2.28 -23.57
CA MET A 267 13.11 -3.33 -24.05
C MET A 267 11.86 -2.78 -24.77
N ARG A 268 11.38 -1.61 -24.34
CA ARG A 268 10.21 -0.93 -24.91
C ARG A 268 10.54 0.16 -25.93
N ASN A 269 11.82 0.32 -26.31
CA ASN A 269 12.29 1.38 -27.20
C ASN A 269 11.89 2.80 -26.74
N ILE A 270 11.88 3.04 -25.43
CA ILE A 270 11.58 4.34 -24.84
C ILE A 270 12.90 5.09 -24.64
N THR A 271 13.18 6.06 -25.51
CA THR A 271 14.40 6.88 -25.47
C THR A 271 14.23 8.16 -24.68
N ASP A 272 13.03 8.76 -24.71
CA ASP A 272 12.72 10.04 -24.08
C ASP A 272 11.65 9.85 -23.01
N PHE A 273 12.07 9.30 -21.86
CA PHE A 273 11.20 9.25 -20.70
C PHE A 273 11.29 10.58 -19.94
N ASN A 274 10.20 11.36 -19.97
CA ASN A 274 10.18 12.66 -19.31
C ASN A 274 10.06 12.46 -17.79
N TYR A 275 11.10 12.85 -17.06
CA TYR A 275 11.19 12.67 -15.61
C TYR A 275 10.58 13.85 -14.82
N GLU A 276 9.62 14.56 -15.43
CA GLU A 276 8.90 15.69 -14.81
C GLU A 276 8.16 15.30 -13.51
#